data_AF-A0A0K9N7U6-F1
#
_entry.id   AF-A0A0K9N7U6-F1
#
_cell.length_a   1.000
_cell.length_b   1.000
_cell.length_c   1.000
_cell.angle_alpha   90.00
_cell.angle_beta   90.00
_cell.angle_gamma   90.00
#
_symmetry.space_group_name_H-M   'P 1'
#
loop_
_entity.id
_entity.type
_entity.pdbx_description
1 polymer ?
#
loop_
_entity_poly.entity_id
_entity_poly.type
_entity_poly.pdbx_seq_one_letter_code
_entity_poly.pdbx_strand_id
1 'polypeptide(L)' 'MVPVNKGDLRKLVTQTTVETYEELTPQLIQLIERTKHDEELTEAQKQDEIALHMMGYIKSCTNEIIIEVLSEILGLTE' A
#
# COMPACT_ATOMS: atom_id res chain seq x y z
N MET A 1 11.59 -11.29 -14.12
CA MET A 1 12.55 -12.28 -13.58
C MET A 1 11.92 -12.95 -12.37
N VAL A 2 12.14 -14.25 -12.16
CA VAL A 2 11.73 -14.95 -10.93
C VAL A 2 12.88 -14.85 -9.93
N PRO A 3 12.66 -14.36 -8.70
CA PRO A 3 13.72 -14.23 -7.70
C PRO A 3 14.19 -15.61 -7.22
N VAL A 4 15.51 -15.78 -7.07
CA VAL A 4 16.16 -17.05 -6.69
C VAL A 4 16.78 -17.04 -5.30
N ASN A 5 16.77 -15.89 -4.61
CA ASN A 5 17.18 -15.73 -3.22
C ASN A 5 16.37 -14.60 -2.56
N LYS A 6 16.43 -14.50 -1.23
CA LYS A 6 15.65 -13.53 -0.45
C LYS A 6 16.06 -12.08 -0.75
N GLY A 7 17.32 -11.83 -1.11
CA GLY A 7 17.81 -10.51 -1.53
C GLY A 7 17.16 -10.01 -2.83
N ASP A 8 17.06 -10.88 -3.84
CA ASP A 8 16.41 -10.57 -5.12
C ASP A 8 14.90 -10.42 -4.96
N LEU A 9 14.28 -11.25 -4.11
CA LEU A 9 12.87 -11.10 -3.75
C LEU A 9 12.62 -9.75 -3.06
N ARG A 10 13.46 -9.35 -2.10
CA ARG A 10 13.34 -8.06 -1.43
C ARG A 10 13.44 -6.90 -2.41
N LYS A 11 14.37 -6.93 -3.36
CA LYS A 11 14.49 -5.91 -4.42
C LYS A 11 13.24 -5.86 -5.30
N LEU A 12 12.76 -7.03 -5.74
CA LEU A 12 11.57 -7.12 -6.58
C LEU A 12 10.34 -6.57 -5.85
N VAL A 13 10.07 -7.03 -4.63
CA VAL A 13 8.93 -6.56 -3.84
C VAL A 13 9.06 -5.06 -3.59
N THR A 14 10.24 -4.56 -3.19
CA THR A 14 10.43 -3.12 -2.96
C THR A 14 10.12 -2.29 -4.21
N GLN A 15 10.62 -2.70 -5.37
CA GLN A 15 10.37 -2.01 -6.63
C GLN A 15 8.88 -2.05 -7.02
N THR A 16 8.24 -3.22 -6.94
CA THR A 16 6.81 -3.36 -7.21
C THR A 16 5.97 -2.53 -6.25
N THR A 17 6.34 -2.45 -4.97
CA THR A 17 5.62 -1.61 -4.00
C THR A 17 5.75 -0.13 -4.36
N VAL A 18 6.94 0.36 -4.76
CA VAL A 18 7.12 1.74 -5.24
C VAL A 18 6.20 2.06 -6.41
N GLU A 19 6.20 1.20 -7.44
CA GLU A 19 5.32 1.36 -8.61
C GLU A 19 3.84 1.37 -8.20
N THR A 20 3.46 0.45 -7.31
CA THR A 20 2.09 0.39 -6.77
C THR A 20 1.71 1.67 -6.02
N TYR A 21 2.62 2.30 -5.27
CA TYR A 21 2.35 3.59 -4.62
C TYR A 21 2.17 4.72 -5.60
N GLU A 22 3.00 4.78 -6.64
CA GLU A 22 2.88 5.78 -7.69
C GLU A 22 1.51 5.69 -8.37
N GLU A 23 0.97 4.48 -8.51
CA GLU A 23 -0.39 4.25 -9.04
C GLU A 23 -1.52 4.53 -8.04
N LEU A 24 -1.34 4.21 -6.75
CA LEU A 24 -2.36 4.37 -5.71
C LEU A 24 -2.44 5.81 -5.17
N THR A 25 -1.33 6.56 -5.18
CA THR A 25 -1.28 7.94 -4.64
C THR A 25 -2.30 8.88 -5.29
N PRO A 26 -2.43 8.92 -6.63
CA PRO A 26 -3.44 9.77 -7.27
C PRO A 26 -4.87 9.38 -6.87
N GLN A 27 -5.13 8.10 -6.66
CA GLN A 27 -6.44 7.60 -6.25
C GLN A 27 -6.76 8.02 -4.81
N LEU A 28 -5.79 7.92 -3.90
CA LEU A 28 -5.93 8.42 -2.53
C LEU A 28 -6.23 9.92 -2.50
N ILE A 29 -5.52 10.72 -3.30
CA ILE A 29 -5.76 12.17 -3.40
C ILE A 29 -7.19 12.44 -3.87
N GLN A 30 -7.67 11.73 -4.90
CA GLN A 30 -9.04 11.88 -5.38
C GLN A 30 -10.08 11.51 -4.33
N LEU A 31 -9.87 10.44 -3.56
CA LEU A 31 -10.77 10.04 -2.48
C LEU A 31 -10.82 11.11 -1.39
N ILE A 32 -9.67 11.60 -0.93
CA ILE A 32 -9.59 12.67 0.07
C ILE A 32 -10.29 13.93 -0.42
N GLU A 33 -10.06 14.35 -1.67
CA GLU A 33 -10.71 15.54 -2.22
C GLU A 33 -12.22 15.37 -2.34
N ARG A 34 -12.72 14.18 -2.71
CA ARG A 34 -14.15 13.89 -2.72
C ARG A 34 -14.75 13.99 -1.31
N THR A 35 -14.14 13.34 -0.32
CA THR A 35 -14.61 13.37 1.07
C THR A 35 -14.63 14.79 1.63
N LYS A 36 -13.64 15.64 1.32
CA LYS A 36 -13.63 17.05 1.76
C LYS A 36 -14.83 17.85 1.25
N HIS A 37 -15.22 17.61 0.01
CA HIS A 37 -16.30 18.32 -0.66
C HIS A 37 -17.66 17.63 -0.50
N ASP A 38 -17.74 16.56 0.30
CA ASP A 38 -19.00 15.88 0.58
C ASP A 38 -19.87 16.73 1.51
N GLU A 39 -21.01 17.19 1.02
CA GLU A 39 -21.96 18.00 1.78
C GLU A 39 -22.83 17.15 2.73
N GLU A 40 -22.86 15.83 2.55
CA GLU A 40 -23.64 14.90 3.38
C GLU A 40 -22.92 14.58 4.71
N LEU A 41 -21.62 14.89 4.80
CA LEU A 41 -20.78 14.60 5.97
C LEU A 41 -20.53 15.84 6.82
N THR A 42 -20.60 15.68 8.14
CA THR A 42 -20.06 16.67 9.08
C THR A 42 -18.53 16.73 8.98
N GLU A 43 -17.93 17.86 9.37
CA GLU A 43 -16.47 17.99 9.37
C GLU A 43 -15.77 16.91 10.19
N ALA A 44 -16.36 16.45 11.30
CA ALA A 44 -15.81 15.34 12.08
C ALA A 44 -15.80 14.02 11.29
N GLN A 45 -16.92 13.70 10.61
CA GLN A 45 -17.02 12.50 9.78
C GLN A 45 -16.05 12.54 8.59
N LYS A 46 -15.83 13.72 7.98
CA LYS A 46 -14.83 13.88 6.92
C LYS A 46 -13.43 13.54 7.42
N GLN A 47 -13.07 13.96 8.62
CA GLN A 47 -11.76 13.63 9.21
C GLN A 47 -11.62 12.12 9.44
N ASP A 48 -12.67 11.48 9.97
CA ASP A 48 -12.68 10.04 10.20
C ASP A 48 -12.54 9.24 8.89
N GLU A 49 -13.25 9.63 7.83
CA GLU A 49 -13.15 8.98 6.52
C GLU A 49 -11.79 9.20 5.84
N ILE A 50 -11.24 10.42 5.90
CA ILE A 50 -9.90 10.71 5.39
C ILE A 50 -8.86 9.85 6.13
N ALA A 51 -8.97 9.73 7.45
CA ALA A 51 -8.10 8.87 8.24
C ALA A 51 -8.22 7.40 7.83
N LEU A 52 -9.43 6.93 7.53
CA LEU A 52 -9.67 5.58 7.03
C LEU A 52 -9.01 5.34 5.66
N HIS A 53 -9.14 6.28 4.73
CA HIS A 53 -8.48 6.20 3.42
C HIS A 53 -6.96 6.17 3.56
N MET A 54 -6.39 7.01 4.42
CA MET A 54 -4.96 7.03 4.71
C MET A 54 -4.49 5.72 5.36
N MET A 55 -5.25 5.17 6.32
CA MET A 55 -4.92 3.88 6.93
C MET A 55 -4.96 2.73 5.93
N GLY A 56 -5.94 2.72 5.01
CA GLY A 56 -6.00 1.73 3.93
C GLY A 56 -4.76 1.78 3.04
N TYR A 57 -4.36 2.98 2.64
CA TYR A 57 -3.13 3.21 1.86
C TYR A 57 -1.87 2.76 2.61
N ILE A 58 -1.78 3.03 3.93
CA ILE A 58 -0.65 2.61 4.77
C ILE A 58 -0.65 1.09 5.00
N LYS A 59 -1.81 0.44 5.07
CA LYS A 59 -1.88 -1.01 5.30
C LYS A 59 -1.46 -1.83 4.07
N SER A 60 -1.63 -1.30 2.86
CA SER A 60 -1.07 -1.93 1.65
C SER A 60 0.48 -1.99 1.64
N CYS A 61 1.16 -1.38 2.61
CA CYS A 61 2.59 -1.08 2.55
C CYS A 61 3.57 -2.11 3.11
N THR A 62 3.13 -3.21 3.72
CA THR A 62 4.07 -3.96 4.57
C THR A 62 4.96 -4.91 3.77
N ASN A 63 6.01 -4.35 3.18
CA ASN A 63 7.00 -5.07 2.37
C ASN A 63 7.57 -6.28 3.10
N GLU A 64 7.92 -6.17 4.39
CA GLU A 64 8.54 -7.28 5.12
C GLU A 64 7.57 -8.47 5.31
N ILE A 65 6.26 -8.24 5.53
CA ILE A 65 5.28 -9.32 5.62
C ILE A 65 5.11 -10.01 4.26
N ILE A 66 5.03 -9.23 3.18
CA ILE A 66 4.92 -9.77 1.81
C ILE A 66 6.18 -10.56 1.45
N ILE A 67 7.36 -10.04 1.79
CA ILE A 67 8.64 -10.72 1.55
C ILE A 67 8.71 -12.03 2.35
N GLU A 68 8.31 -12.06 3.62
CA GLU A 68 8.31 -13.28 4.43
C GLU A 68 7.40 -14.35 3.83
N VAL A 69 6.14 -13.99 3.52
CA VAL A 69 5.16 -14.91 2.92
C VAL A 69 5.65 -15.43 1.55
N LEU A 70 6.15 -14.54 0.69
CA LEU A 70 6.66 -14.93 -0.63
C LEU A 70 7.94 -15.77 -0.53
N SER A 71 8.81 -15.49 0.45
CA SER A 71 10.02 -16.30 0.67
C SER A 71 9.65 -17.72 1.06
N GLU A 72 8.66 -17.89 1.94
CA GLU A 72 8.15 -19.20 2.36
C GLU A 72 7.53 -19.97 1.19
N ILE A 73 6.66 -19.34 0.39
CA ILE A 73 6.03 -19.95 -0.80
C ILE A 73 7.08 -20.40 -1.82
N LEU A 74 8.12 -19.59 -2.03
CA LEU A 74 9.17 -19.84 -3.02
C LEU A 74 10.31 -20.72 -2.49
N GLY A 75 10.29 -21.11 -1.21
CA GLY A 75 11.35 -21.90 -0.57
C GLY A 75 12.69 -21.19 -0.49
N LEU A 76 12.69 -19.85 -0.41
CA LEU A 76 13.89 -19.03 -0.38
C LEU A 76 14.41 -18.89 1.06
N THR A 77 15.60 -19.43 1.31
CA THR A 77 16.40 -19.12 2.50
C THR A 77 17.30 -17.90 2.25
N GLU A 78 17.89 -17.30 3.29
CA GLU A 78 18.69 -16.06 3.20
C GLU A 78 19.64 -16.00 1.99
#